data_AF-A0A1R2CU98-F1
#
_entry.id   AF-A0A1R2CU98-F1
#
_cell.length_a   1.000
_cell.length_b   1.000
_cell.length_c   1.000
_cell.angle_alpha   90.00
_cell.angle_beta   90.00
_cell.angle_gamma   90.00
#
_symmetry.space_group_name_H-M   'P 1'
#
loop_
_entity.id
_entity.type
_entity.pdbx_description
1 polymer ?
#
loop_
_entity_poly.entity_id
_entity_poly.type
_entity_poly.pdbx_seq_one_letter_code
_entity_poly.pdbx_strand_id
1 'polypeptide(L)'
;MESEADHIEHMSFIYEIEASQNLNCEICFKTTQGHDLLILSCGHKYCQSCLLDYLKWSKKSMKLYPLRCPAVNCTDDIFSNYKHLIPRDDYKSLKNIRKTFELMRAKNVVWCSTINCKGYAIIKNKRSSGHCIVCNSHLTKQVDYEKERLMHDLSLLKCPKCSSLIYKEDFCMQVTCICGASFCTKCNSSNYNHNVYYCAFKPQGGRFSWWFVISFIYAYLIFPFYPALVLIYYNANWKHIWIFQNGRLQYINVILLFIFSPILFVFFLIYFSFKVTGKCIEALFDNRPISKMLKVLAGALWLSAFPLVLAGVFLAFIITIFVLPFLGLYLIISGYFK
;
A
#
# COMPACT_ATOMS: atom_id res chain seq x y z
N MET A 1 21.74 25.83 -56.39
CA MET A 1 21.50 27.12 -55.71
C MET A 1 20.01 27.32 -55.65
N GLU A 2 19.37 26.64 -54.69
CA GLU A 2 17.95 26.63 -54.30
C GLU A 2 17.84 25.38 -53.42
N SER A 3 17.58 25.41 -52.13
CA SER A 3 17.36 26.52 -51.21
C SER A 3 17.66 25.98 -49.81
N GLU A 4 18.82 26.38 -49.29
CA GLU A 4 19.24 26.31 -47.88
C GLU A 4 18.26 27.06 -46.93
N ALA A 5 17.19 27.62 -47.48
CA ALA A 5 16.13 28.36 -46.81
C ALA A 5 15.05 27.46 -46.16
N ASP A 6 14.84 26.22 -46.61
CA ASP A 6 13.79 25.35 -46.06
C ASP A 6 14.16 24.70 -44.71
N HIS A 7 15.43 24.77 -44.30
CA HIS A 7 15.90 24.21 -43.04
C HIS A 7 15.85 25.18 -41.86
N ILE A 8 15.48 26.45 -42.08
CA ILE A 8 15.58 27.51 -41.06
C ILE A 8 14.22 27.91 -40.47
N GLU A 9 13.09 27.64 -41.15
CA GLU A 9 11.79 28.22 -40.73
C GLU A 9 10.96 27.44 -39.69
N HIS A 10 11.37 26.25 -39.22
CA HIS A 10 10.53 25.47 -38.29
C HIS A 10 11.17 25.08 -36.95
N MET A 11 12.19 25.82 -36.51
CA MET A 11 12.78 25.74 -35.16
C MET A 11 12.19 26.76 -34.16
N SER A 12 11.05 27.36 -34.47
CA SER A 12 10.37 28.34 -33.61
C SER A 12 9.47 27.70 -32.55
N PHE A 13 10.09 27.08 -31.54
CA PHE A 13 9.48 26.93 -30.20
C PHE A 13 10.55 27.02 -29.10
N ILE A 14 11.56 27.86 -29.32
CA ILE A 14 12.49 28.29 -28.27
C ILE A 14 11.94 29.61 -27.74
N TYR A 15 11.34 29.60 -26.56
CA TYR A 15 11.27 30.82 -25.76
C TYR A 15 12.71 31.23 -25.45
N GLU A 16 13.07 32.48 -25.74
CA GLU A 16 14.31 33.10 -25.27
C GLU A 16 14.41 32.90 -23.75
N ILE A 17 15.34 32.06 -23.32
CA ILE A 17 15.77 31.97 -21.92
C ILE A 17 16.99 32.87 -21.82
N GLU A 18 16.88 33.94 -21.04
CA GLU A 18 18.01 34.78 -20.65
C GLU A 18 19.20 33.91 -20.19
N ALA A 19 20.37 34.19 -20.76
CA ALA A 19 21.58 33.36 -20.73
C ALA A 19 22.30 33.28 -19.37
N SER A 20 21.59 33.26 -18.23
CA SER A 20 22.24 33.27 -16.91
C SER A 20 21.50 32.52 -15.81
N GLN A 21 21.02 31.31 -16.09
CA GLN A 21 20.63 30.35 -15.06
C GLN A 21 21.32 29.01 -15.36
N ASN A 22 22.21 28.55 -14.47
CA ASN A 22 22.78 27.20 -14.52
C ASN A 22 21.66 26.17 -14.33
N LEU A 23 21.11 25.66 -15.44
CA LEU A 23 20.07 24.65 -15.42
C LEU A 23 20.72 23.27 -15.30
N ASN A 24 20.19 22.46 -14.38
CA ASN A 24 20.67 21.10 -14.12
C ASN A 24 19.59 20.08 -14.51
N CYS A 25 20.02 18.94 -15.04
CA CYS A 25 19.14 17.79 -15.22
C CYS A 25 18.73 17.22 -13.86
N GLU A 26 17.43 17.01 -13.62
CA GLU A 26 16.93 16.48 -12.34
C GLU A 26 17.27 15.00 -12.08
N ILE A 27 17.76 14.26 -13.10
CA ILE A 27 18.17 12.85 -12.95
C ILE A 27 19.65 12.73 -12.64
N CYS A 28 20.51 13.34 -13.46
CA CYS A 28 21.95 13.18 -13.35
C CYS A 28 22.67 14.35 -12.67
N PHE A 29 21.95 15.44 -12.36
CA PHE A 29 22.46 16.66 -11.74
C PHE A 29 23.62 17.34 -12.48
N LYS A 30 23.90 16.93 -13.72
CA LYS A 30 24.91 17.57 -14.56
C LYS A 30 24.38 18.91 -15.07
N THR A 31 25.22 19.92 -14.95
CA THR A 31 25.02 21.22 -15.58
C THR A 31 25.36 21.10 -17.05
N THR A 32 24.41 21.48 -17.89
CA THR A 32 24.52 21.46 -19.35
C THR A 32 24.21 22.86 -19.84
N GLN A 33 24.83 23.29 -20.94
CA GLN A 33 24.48 24.57 -21.56
C GLN A 33 22.98 24.52 -21.88
N GLY A 34 22.23 25.59 -21.56
CA GLY A 34 20.77 25.56 -21.48
C GLY A 34 20.02 25.01 -22.72
N HIS A 35 20.68 24.93 -23.87
CA HIS A 35 20.18 24.34 -25.12
C HIS A 35 20.09 22.80 -25.12
N ASP A 36 20.80 22.10 -24.22
CA ASP A 36 20.84 20.62 -24.18
C ASP A 36 19.79 20.01 -23.22
N LEU A 37 19.03 20.85 -22.51
CA LEU A 37 17.99 20.41 -21.58
C LEU A 37 16.61 20.48 -22.22
N LEU A 38 15.91 19.36 -22.16
CA LEU A 38 14.54 19.22 -22.60
C LEU A 38 13.61 19.58 -21.44
N ILE A 39 12.79 20.61 -21.65
CA ILE A 39 11.73 21.00 -20.73
C ILE A 39 10.47 20.23 -21.13
N LEU A 40 9.95 19.43 -20.22
CA LEU A 40 8.73 18.66 -20.44
C LEU A 40 7.49 19.56 -20.33
N SER A 41 6.32 19.07 -20.77
CA SER A 41 5.05 19.82 -20.66
C SER A 41 4.65 20.11 -19.21
N CYS A 42 5.19 19.34 -18.26
CA CYS A 42 5.03 19.52 -16.82
C CYS A 42 6.04 20.50 -16.20
N GLY A 43 6.93 21.10 -17.00
CA GLY A 43 7.95 22.08 -16.56
C GLY A 43 9.27 21.48 -16.07
N HIS A 44 9.33 20.17 -15.81
CA HIS A 44 10.54 19.47 -15.34
C HIS A 44 11.60 19.33 -16.45
N LYS A 45 12.88 19.35 -16.06
CA LYS A 45 14.02 19.51 -16.99
C LYS A 45 14.97 18.33 -16.95
N TYR A 46 15.26 17.76 -18.13
CA TYR A 46 16.12 16.58 -18.25
C TYR A 46 17.02 16.67 -19.49
N CYS A 47 18.22 16.09 -19.41
CA CYS A 47 19.04 15.90 -20.61
C CYS A 47 18.51 14.74 -21.46
N GLN A 48 18.80 14.78 -22.76
CA GLN A 48 18.34 13.78 -23.72
C GLN A 48 18.75 12.35 -23.35
N SER A 49 19.98 12.14 -22.89
CA SER A 49 20.48 10.82 -22.51
C SER A 49 19.68 10.20 -21.37
N CYS A 50 19.40 10.97 -20.30
CA CYS A 50 18.60 10.50 -19.18
C CYS A 50 17.17 10.15 -19.58
N LEU A 51 16.53 10.94 -20.45
CA LEU A 51 15.19 10.62 -20.94
C LEU A 51 15.16 9.35 -21.80
N LEU A 52 16.17 9.14 -22.65
CA LEU A 52 16.27 7.92 -23.46
C LEU A 52 16.49 6.68 -22.60
N ASP A 53 17.34 6.77 -21.58
CA ASP A 53 17.56 5.66 -20.65
C ASP A 53 16.33 5.38 -19.78
N TYR A 54 15.60 6.42 -19.37
CA TYR A 54 14.30 6.27 -18.72
C TYR A 54 13.29 5.53 -19.62
N LEU A 55 13.25 5.86 -20.91
CA LEU A 55 12.39 5.17 -21.88
C LEU A 55 12.78 3.69 -22.04
N LYS A 56 14.08 3.38 -22.12
CA LYS A 56 14.58 2.00 -22.18
C LYS A 56 14.15 1.21 -20.94
N TRP A 57 14.33 1.79 -19.76
CA TRP A 57 13.88 1.19 -18.50
C TRP A 57 12.36 0.98 -18.47
N SER A 58 11.59 1.97 -18.92
CA SER A 58 10.13 1.89 -18.98
C SER A 58 9.66 0.78 -19.93
N LYS A 59 10.31 0.63 -21.09
CA LYS A 59 10.06 -0.47 -22.03
C LYS A 59 10.34 -1.83 -21.39
N LYS A 60 11.47 -1.98 -20.70
CA LYS A 60 11.86 -3.23 -20.02
C LYS A 60 10.91 -3.58 -18.86
N SER A 61 10.45 -2.58 -18.11
CA SER A 61 9.56 -2.75 -16.96
C SER A 61 8.06 -2.75 -17.31
N MET A 62 7.71 -2.71 -18.60
CA MET A 62 6.33 -2.61 -19.09
C MET A 62 5.53 -1.41 -18.53
N LYS A 63 6.22 -0.32 -18.18
CA LYS A 63 5.63 0.91 -17.61
C LYS A 63 5.39 1.99 -18.67
N LEU A 64 4.86 1.58 -19.82
CA LEU A 64 4.73 2.46 -20.98
C LEU A 64 3.45 3.29 -21.01
N TYR A 65 2.42 2.99 -20.20
CA TYR A 65 1.18 3.77 -20.16
C TYR A 65 0.66 3.88 -18.71
N PRO A 66 0.34 5.08 -18.19
CA PRO A 66 0.94 6.34 -18.64
C PRO A 66 2.47 6.28 -18.45
N LEU A 67 3.23 6.97 -19.31
CA LEU A 67 4.68 7.12 -19.15
C LEU A 67 4.90 8.35 -18.29
N ARG A 68 5.02 8.18 -16.98
CA ARG A 68 5.08 9.30 -16.05
C ARG A 68 6.39 10.08 -16.16
N CYS A 69 6.31 11.36 -15.80
CA CYS A 69 7.49 12.15 -15.49
C CYS A 69 8.36 11.47 -14.41
N PRO A 70 9.70 11.48 -14.55
CA PRO A 70 10.63 10.98 -13.53
C PRO A 70 10.58 11.73 -12.19
N ALA A 71 10.12 12.99 -12.18
CA ALA A 71 10.04 13.81 -10.97
C ALA A 71 9.18 13.19 -9.88
N VAL A 72 9.64 13.32 -8.64
CA VAL A 72 8.91 12.87 -7.44
C VAL A 72 7.58 13.62 -7.37
N ASN A 73 6.48 12.88 -7.27
CA ASN A 73 5.10 13.38 -7.21
C ASN A 73 4.52 14.01 -8.49
N CYS A 74 5.20 13.95 -9.63
CA CYS A 74 4.59 14.35 -10.90
C CYS A 74 3.74 13.19 -11.49
N THR A 75 2.53 13.49 -11.95
CA THR A 75 1.61 12.49 -12.52
C THR A 75 1.38 12.62 -14.02
N ASP A 76 2.03 13.61 -14.65
CA ASP A 76 1.88 13.91 -16.08
C ASP A 76 2.45 12.80 -16.96
N ASP A 77 1.76 12.52 -18.07
CA ASP A 77 2.17 11.56 -19.09
C ASP A 77 3.03 12.27 -20.14
N ILE A 78 4.32 11.94 -20.16
CA ILE A 78 5.35 12.67 -20.94
C ILE A 78 5.67 12.00 -22.28
N PHE A 79 4.86 11.05 -22.73
CA PHE A 79 5.15 10.29 -23.95
C PHE A 79 5.18 11.12 -25.23
N SER A 80 4.40 12.21 -25.29
CA SER A 80 4.44 13.15 -26.42
C SER A 80 5.83 13.77 -26.60
N ASN A 81 6.58 13.99 -25.51
CA ASN A 81 7.91 14.60 -25.55
C ASN A 81 8.94 13.73 -26.29
N TYR A 82 8.69 12.41 -26.41
CA TYR A 82 9.56 11.51 -27.14
C TYR A 82 9.37 11.51 -28.66
N LYS A 83 8.35 12.20 -29.19
CA LYS A 83 8.04 12.20 -30.64
C LYS A 83 9.23 12.62 -31.52
N HIS A 84 10.07 13.50 -31.00
CA HIS A 84 11.24 14.03 -31.71
C HIS A 84 12.57 13.47 -31.18
N LEU A 85 12.56 12.70 -30.08
CA LEU A 85 13.76 12.16 -29.43
C LEU A 85 14.17 10.79 -29.99
N ILE A 86 13.25 10.09 -30.65
CA ILE A 86 13.48 8.75 -31.20
C ILE A 86 13.02 8.69 -32.66
N PRO A 87 13.54 7.73 -33.46
CA PRO A 87 13.09 7.53 -34.83
C PRO A 87 11.58 7.34 -34.96
N ARG A 88 11.02 7.81 -36.08
CA ARG A 88 9.56 7.80 -36.34
C ARG A 88 8.94 6.39 -36.24
N ASP A 89 9.64 5.38 -36.75
CA ASP A 89 9.16 3.99 -36.72
C ASP A 89 9.11 3.42 -35.30
N ASP A 90 10.13 3.71 -34.49
CA ASP A 90 10.15 3.33 -33.08
C ASP A 90 9.04 4.02 -32.29
N TYR A 91 8.83 5.31 -32.53
CA TYR A 91 7.73 6.05 -31.90
C TYR A 91 6.36 5.46 -32.25
N LYS A 92 6.15 5.13 -33.54
CA LYS A 92 4.90 4.50 -34.02
C LYS A 92 4.68 3.13 -33.38
N SER A 93 5.73 2.31 -33.28
CA SER A 93 5.69 1.01 -32.61
C SER A 93 5.33 1.15 -31.13
N LEU A 94 5.98 2.05 -30.39
CA LEU A 94 5.68 2.32 -28.98
C LEU A 94 4.27 2.86 -28.77
N LYS A 95 3.78 3.71 -29.67
CA LYS A 95 2.40 4.21 -29.63
C LYS A 95 1.38 3.08 -29.72
N ASN A 96 1.61 2.09 -30.57
CA ASN A 96 0.75 0.91 -30.66
C ASN A 96 0.78 0.06 -29.38
N ILE A 97 1.97 -0.16 -28.80
CA ILE A 97 2.12 -0.87 -27.53
C ILE A 97 1.37 -0.15 -26.40
N ARG A 98 1.47 1.18 -26.34
CA ARG A 98 0.75 2.00 -25.36
C ARG A 98 -0.76 1.87 -25.50
N LYS A 99 -1.28 1.92 -26.72
CA LYS A 99 -2.70 1.71 -26.99
C LYS A 99 -3.16 0.34 -26.49
N THR A 100 -2.36 -0.71 -26.69
CA THR A 100 -2.65 -2.04 -26.15
C THR A 100 -2.73 -2.02 -24.62
N PHE A 101 -1.78 -1.39 -23.92
CA PHE A 101 -1.82 -1.27 -22.45
C PHE A 101 -3.03 -0.47 -21.94
N GLU A 102 -3.39 0.60 -22.64
CA GLU A 102 -4.60 1.38 -22.36
C GLU A 102 -5.86 0.52 -22.47
N LEU A 103 -6.00 -0.22 -23.58
CA LEU A 103 -7.13 -1.13 -23.81
C LEU A 103 -7.19 -2.28 -22.80
N MET A 104 -6.05 -2.86 -22.41
CA MET A 104 -6.00 -3.90 -21.38
C MET A 104 -6.51 -3.43 -20.01
N ARG A 105 -6.44 -2.12 -19.74
CA ARG A 105 -6.92 -1.51 -18.49
C ARG A 105 -8.38 -1.05 -18.56
N ALA A 106 -8.96 -1.02 -19.74
CA ALA A 106 -10.33 -0.59 -19.93
C ALA A 106 -11.33 -1.68 -19.50
N LYS A 107 -12.25 -1.35 -18.58
CA LYS A 107 -13.25 -2.29 -18.00
C LYS A 107 -14.21 -2.91 -19.02
N ASN A 108 -14.34 -2.27 -20.16
CA ASN A 108 -15.27 -2.57 -21.24
C ASN A 108 -14.59 -3.22 -22.45
N VAL A 109 -13.34 -3.63 -22.35
CA VAL A 109 -12.62 -4.29 -23.45
C VAL A 109 -12.54 -5.80 -23.19
N VAL A 110 -12.86 -6.59 -24.21
CA VAL A 110 -12.68 -8.04 -24.23
C VAL A 110 -11.76 -8.39 -25.38
N TRP A 111 -10.67 -9.11 -25.09
CA TRP A 111 -9.70 -9.54 -26.09
C TRP A 111 -10.18 -10.78 -26.85
N CYS A 112 -9.83 -10.88 -28.12
CA CYS A 112 -10.16 -12.03 -28.94
C CYS A 112 -9.35 -13.26 -28.50
N SER A 113 -10.01 -14.41 -28.33
CA SER A 113 -9.38 -15.69 -27.99
C SER A 113 -8.91 -16.47 -29.22
N THR A 114 -9.27 -16.05 -30.43
CA THR A 114 -8.82 -16.70 -31.66
C THR A 114 -7.30 -16.66 -31.74
N ILE A 115 -6.69 -17.83 -31.97
CA ILE A 115 -5.23 -17.99 -32.10
C ILE A 115 -4.70 -16.95 -33.11
N ASN A 116 -3.64 -16.24 -32.73
CA ASN A 116 -3.00 -15.18 -33.51
C ASN A 116 -3.86 -13.93 -33.83
N CYS A 117 -5.07 -13.80 -33.26
CA CYS A 117 -5.87 -12.59 -33.40
C CYS A 117 -5.50 -11.55 -32.33
N LYS A 118 -5.03 -10.37 -32.77
CA LYS A 118 -4.76 -9.22 -31.88
C LYS A 118 -5.98 -8.31 -31.70
N GLY A 119 -7.15 -8.77 -32.11
CA GLY A 119 -8.38 -8.01 -32.05
C GLY A 119 -9.03 -8.01 -30.66
N TYR A 120 -10.00 -7.12 -30.49
CA TYR A 120 -10.75 -6.95 -29.26
C TYR A 120 -12.16 -6.44 -29.59
N ALA A 121 -13.06 -6.47 -28.62
CA ALA A 121 -14.38 -5.83 -28.67
C ALA A 121 -14.51 -4.82 -27.53
N ILE A 122 -15.13 -3.67 -27.82
CA ILE A 122 -15.51 -2.70 -26.79
C ILE A 122 -17.00 -2.91 -26.49
N ILE A 123 -17.29 -3.45 -25.32
CA ILE A 123 -18.63 -3.82 -24.87
C ILE A 123 -19.22 -2.65 -24.06
N LYS A 124 -20.22 -1.96 -24.61
CA LYS A 124 -20.96 -0.93 -23.87
C LYS A 124 -21.81 -1.59 -22.78
N ASN A 125 -21.89 -0.98 -21.59
CA ASN A 125 -22.45 -1.50 -20.32
C ASN A 125 -23.85 -2.16 -20.35
N LYS A 126 -24.57 -2.17 -21.48
CA LYS A 126 -25.87 -2.85 -21.64
C LYS A 126 -25.79 -4.20 -22.38
N ARG A 127 -24.68 -4.54 -23.02
CA ARG A 127 -24.50 -5.82 -23.73
C ARG A 127 -23.45 -6.66 -22.99
N SER A 128 -23.63 -7.97 -22.97
CA SER A 128 -22.64 -8.93 -22.42
C SER A 128 -21.73 -9.51 -23.51
N SER A 129 -21.92 -9.07 -24.77
CA SER A 129 -21.19 -9.57 -25.93
C SER A 129 -20.89 -8.47 -26.95
N GLY A 130 -19.88 -8.71 -27.77
CA GLY A 130 -19.46 -7.86 -28.88
C GLY A 130 -18.77 -8.67 -29.97
N HIS A 131 -18.39 -8.03 -31.06
CA HIS A 131 -17.64 -8.68 -32.14
C HIS A 131 -16.21 -8.16 -32.17
N CYS A 132 -15.27 -9.06 -32.42
CA CYS A 132 -13.87 -8.72 -32.60
C CYS A 132 -13.69 -7.76 -33.79
N ILE A 133 -13.03 -6.63 -33.58
CA ILE A 133 -12.80 -5.64 -34.65
C ILE A 133 -11.88 -6.13 -35.80
N VAL A 134 -11.21 -7.28 -35.64
CA VAL A 134 -10.28 -7.83 -36.64
C VAL A 134 -10.88 -9.03 -37.38
N CYS A 135 -11.26 -10.08 -36.66
CA CYS A 135 -11.76 -11.32 -37.26
C CYS A 135 -13.28 -11.48 -37.19
N ASN A 136 -13.99 -10.51 -36.62
CA ASN A 136 -15.45 -10.52 -36.46
C ASN A 136 -16.01 -11.71 -35.66
N SER A 137 -15.18 -12.43 -34.90
CA SER A 137 -15.66 -13.48 -33.99
C SER A 137 -16.53 -12.89 -32.88
N HIS A 138 -17.53 -13.66 -32.44
CA HIS A 138 -18.39 -13.29 -31.32
C HIS A 138 -17.62 -13.46 -30.00
N LEU A 139 -17.54 -12.38 -29.22
CA LEU A 139 -16.85 -12.31 -27.94
C LEU A 139 -17.87 -12.06 -26.84
N THR A 140 -17.96 -12.99 -25.89
CA THR A 140 -18.77 -12.84 -24.67
C THR A 140 -17.89 -12.46 -23.50
N LYS A 141 -18.37 -11.53 -22.65
CA LYS A 141 -17.76 -11.24 -21.36
C LYS A 141 -18.03 -12.40 -20.41
N GLN A 142 -17.20 -13.43 -20.45
CA GLN A 142 -17.28 -14.51 -19.46
C GLN A 142 -16.78 -13.99 -18.10
N VAL A 143 -17.54 -14.32 -17.05
CA VAL A 143 -17.09 -14.15 -15.68
C VAL A 143 -16.12 -15.28 -15.41
N ASP A 144 -14.85 -14.92 -15.28
CA ASP A 144 -13.79 -15.87 -14.96
C ASP A 144 -13.88 -16.22 -13.46
N TYR A 145 -14.56 -17.32 -13.15
CA TYR A 145 -14.80 -17.78 -11.78
C TYR A 145 -13.49 -18.16 -11.07
N GLU A 146 -12.50 -18.65 -11.83
CA GLU A 146 -11.16 -18.93 -11.30
C GLU A 146 -10.45 -17.64 -10.92
N LYS A 147 -10.59 -16.57 -11.72
CA LYS A 147 -10.05 -15.26 -11.36
C LYS A 147 -10.62 -14.71 -10.05
N GLU A 148 -11.92 -14.86 -9.80
CA GLU A 148 -12.51 -14.39 -8.54
C GLU A 148 -12.02 -15.21 -7.34
N ARG A 149 -11.88 -16.53 -7.50
CA ARG A 149 -11.30 -17.41 -6.48
C ARG A 149 -9.84 -17.07 -6.20
N LEU A 150 -9.01 -16.93 -7.24
CA LEU A 150 -7.61 -16.55 -7.14
C LEU A 150 -7.43 -15.17 -6.51
N MET A 151 -8.34 -14.23 -6.77
CA MET A 151 -8.32 -12.92 -6.12
C MET A 151 -8.53 -13.02 -4.61
N HIS A 152 -9.40 -13.91 -4.15
CA HIS A 152 -9.63 -14.13 -2.73
C HIS A 152 -8.43 -14.84 -2.09
N ASP A 153 -7.95 -15.93 -2.70
CA ASP A 153 -6.88 -16.77 -2.16
C ASP A 153 -5.53 -16.03 -2.10
N LEU A 154 -5.26 -15.14 -3.07
CA LEU A 154 -4.02 -14.35 -3.16
C LEU A 154 -4.16 -12.92 -2.61
N SER A 155 -5.29 -12.57 -1.98
CA SER A 155 -5.57 -11.22 -1.45
C SER A 155 -5.34 -10.09 -2.46
N LEU A 156 -5.75 -10.31 -3.72
CA LEU A 156 -5.57 -9.34 -4.81
C LEU A 156 -6.70 -8.31 -4.83
N LEU A 157 -6.32 -7.04 -4.96
CA LEU A 157 -7.23 -5.91 -5.06
C LEU A 157 -7.36 -5.45 -6.52
N LYS A 158 -8.57 -5.02 -6.93
CA LYS A 158 -8.80 -4.36 -8.22
C LYS A 158 -8.71 -2.85 -8.05
N CYS A 159 -7.88 -2.19 -8.85
CA CYS A 159 -7.86 -0.73 -8.90
C CYS A 159 -9.23 -0.17 -9.36
N PRO A 160 -9.84 0.80 -8.66
CA PRO A 160 -11.12 1.38 -9.06
C PRO A 160 -11.02 2.16 -10.37
N LYS A 161 -9.86 2.76 -10.65
CA LYS A 161 -9.59 3.56 -11.86
C LYS A 161 -9.35 2.70 -13.10
N CYS A 162 -8.42 1.75 -13.03
CA CYS A 162 -7.93 1.00 -14.21
C CYS A 162 -8.16 -0.52 -14.15
N SER A 163 -8.79 -1.04 -13.09
CA SER A 163 -9.04 -2.47 -12.89
C SER A 163 -7.82 -3.39 -12.89
N SER A 164 -6.61 -2.84 -12.85
CA SER A 164 -5.38 -3.63 -12.60
C SER A 164 -5.48 -4.36 -11.28
N LEU A 165 -4.99 -5.59 -11.25
CA LEU A 165 -4.81 -6.36 -10.02
C LEU A 165 -3.57 -5.83 -9.28
N ILE A 166 -3.69 -5.71 -7.96
CA ILE A 166 -2.65 -5.23 -7.05
C ILE A 166 -2.56 -6.23 -5.92
N TYR A 167 -1.36 -6.73 -5.64
CA TYR A 167 -1.12 -7.53 -4.46
C TYR A 167 -1.16 -6.66 -3.20
N LYS A 168 -1.91 -7.09 -2.19
CA LYS A 168 -2.01 -6.38 -0.92
C LYS A 168 -0.91 -6.89 0.01
N GLU A 169 0.08 -6.04 0.29
CA GLU A 169 0.99 -6.29 1.40
C GLU A 169 0.25 -6.12 2.73
N ASP A 170 0.58 -6.97 3.71
CA ASP A 170 -0.11 -6.99 5.00
C ASP A 170 -0.05 -5.62 5.68
N PHE A 171 -1.15 -5.25 6.34
CA PHE A 171 -1.30 -4.03 7.16
C PHE A 171 -1.33 -2.67 6.42
N CYS A 172 -0.98 -2.57 5.13
CA CYS A 172 -1.10 -1.31 4.41
C CYS A 172 -2.54 -1.04 3.94
N MET A 173 -3.15 0.04 4.43
CA MET A 173 -4.54 0.41 4.09
C MET A 173 -4.67 1.36 2.90
N GLN A 174 -3.58 1.99 2.46
CA GLN A 174 -3.57 2.84 1.27
C GLN A 174 -2.62 2.24 0.24
N VAL A 175 -3.15 1.89 -0.93
CA VAL A 175 -2.37 1.31 -2.02
C VAL A 175 -2.31 2.27 -3.18
N THR A 176 -1.14 2.35 -3.81
CA THR A 176 -0.94 3.14 -5.03
C THR A 176 -0.81 2.19 -6.20
N CYS A 177 -1.76 2.25 -7.13
CA CYS A 177 -1.70 1.48 -8.36
C CYS A 177 -0.57 1.98 -9.27
N ILE A 178 -0.07 1.10 -10.14
CA ILE A 178 0.82 1.48 -11.24
C ILE A 178 0.18 2.57 -12.13
N CYS A 179 -1.15 2.61 -12.26
CA CYS A 179 -1.84 3.69 -12.97
C CYS A 179 -1.84 5.05 -12.24
N GLY A 180 -1.39 5.09 -10.99
CA GLY A 180 -1.17 6.32 -10.20
C GLY A 180 -2.33 6.68 -9.29
N ALA A 181 -3.43 5.94 -9.37
CA ALA A 181 -4.49 6.06 -8.39
C ALA A 181 -4.01 5.52 -7.04
N SER A 182 -3.97 6.39 -6.03
CA SER A 182 -3.92 6.01 -4.63
C SER A 182 -5.34 5.83 -4.11
N PHE A 183 -5.60 4.73 -3.40
CA PHE A 183 -6.93 4.47 -2.85
C PHE A 183 -6.87 3.58 -1.60
N CYS A 184 -7.93 3.67 -0.79
CA CYS A 184 -8.09 2.83 0.40
C CYS A 184 -8.44 1.40 0.00
N THR A 185 -7.72 0.41 0.54
CA THR A 185 -7.96 -1.02 0.26
C THR A 185 -9.31 -1.51 0.77
N LYS A 186 -9.89 -0.85 1.79
CA LYS A 186 -11.16 -1.22 2.41
C LYS A 186 -12.38 -0.64 1.70
N CYS A 187 -12.33 0.63 1.31
CA CYS A 187 -13.49 1.33 0.73
C CYS A 187 -13.30 1.80 -0.72
N ASN A 188 -12.13 1.58 -1.32
CA ASN A 188 -11.76 2.02 -2.66
C ASN A 188 -11.83 3.54 -2.91
N SER A 189 -11.94 4.35 -1.84
CA SER A 189 -11.93 5.81 -1.95
C SER A 189 -10.54 6.32 -2.34
N SER A 190 -10.48 7.19 -3.34
CA SER A 190 -9.28 7.91 -3.76
C SER A 190 -9.28 9.39 -3.32
N ASN A 191 -10.13 9.76 -2.36
CA ASN A 191 -10.17 11.14 -1.85
C ASN A 191 -8.97 11.45 -0.96
N TYR A 192 -8.41 12.64 -1.14
CA TYR A 192 -7.29 13.15 -0.31
C TYR A 192 -7.70 13.34 1.16
N ASN A 193 -8.97 13.69 1.43
CA ASN A 193 -9.52 13.83 2.77
C ASN A 193 -9.98 12.49 3.41
N HIS A 194 -9.63 11.35 2.80
CA HIS A 194 -10.03 10.05 3.34
C HIS A 194 -9.18 9.69 4.57
N ASN A 195 -9.77 9.79 5.77
CA ASN A 195 -9.11 9.34 6.98
C ASN A 195 -9.08 7.80 7.04
N VAL A 196 -7.90 7.25 6.78
CA VAL A 196 -7.63 5.81 6.72
C VAL A 196 -7.92 5.13 8.07
N TYR A 197 -7.57 5.76 9.19
CA TYR A 197 -7.84 5.22 10.53
C TYR A 197 -9.32 5.14 10.80
N TYR A 198 -10.07 6.22 10.52
CA TYR A 198 -11.52 6.19 10.68
C TYR A 198 -12.16 5.13 9.79
N CYS A 199 -11.69 4.97 8.54
CA CYS A 199 -12.17 3.92 7.65
C CYS A 199 -11.87 2.51 8.17
N ALA A 200 -10.69 2.30 8.76
CA ALA A 200 -10.28 1.03 9.35
C ALA A 200 -11.26 0.55 10.42
N PHE A 201 -11.65 1.46 11.32
CA PHE A 201 -12.56 1.18 12.42
C PHE A 201 -14.03 1.28 12.03
N LYS A 202 -14.37 1.97 10.94
CA LYS A 202 -15.76 2.06 10.46
C LYS A 202 -16.23 0.68 10.00
N PRO A 203 -17.30 0.11 10.57
CA PRO A 203 -17.77 -1.20 10.18
C PRO A 203 -18.27 -1.20 8.72
N GLN A 204 -18.11 -2.34 8.03
CA GLN A 204 -18.66 -2.52 6.68
C GLN A 204 -20.20 -2.40 6.77
N GLY A 205 -20.78 -1.37 6.16
CA GLY A 205 -22.23 -1.08 6.25
C GLY A 205 -22.65 -0.14 7.39
N GLY A 206 -21.71 0.43 8.15
CA GLY A 206 -22.01 1.51 9.12
C GLY A 206 -22.61 1.07 10.46
N ARG A 207 -22.70 -0.24 10.74
CA ARG A 207 -23.17 -0.80 12.02
C ARG A 207 -22.20 -1.87 12.52
N PHE A 208 -21.91 -1.90 13.82
CA PHE A 208 -21.01 -2.91 14.41
C PHE A 208 -21.75 -4.24 14.62
N SER A 209 -21.01 -5.35 14.57
CA SER A 209 -21.53 -6.69 14.87
C SER A 209 -21.88 -6.83 16.36
N TRP A 210 -22.98 -7.51 16.68
CA TRP A 210 -23.43 -7.72 18.06
C TRP A 210 -22.37 -8.39 18.94
N TRP A 211 -21.58 -9.30 18.37
CA TRP A 211 -20.45 -9.97 19.05
C TRP A 211 -19.36 -9.00 19.50
N PHE A 212 -19.13 -7.92 18.76
CA PHE A 212 -18.16 -6.89 19.14
C PHE A 212 -18.62 -6.20 20.42
N VAL A 213 -19.89 -5.84 20.52
CA VAL A 213 -20.49 -5.17 21.68
C VAL A 213 -20.41 -6.03 22.94
N ILE A 214 -20.79 -7.30 22.79
CA ILE A 214 -20.71 -8.30 23.85
C ILE A 214 -19.27 -8.41 24.34
N SER A 215 -18.30 -8.48 23.43
CA SER A 215 -16.89 -8.53 23.81
C SER A 215 -16.43 -7.30 24.61
N PHE A 216 -16.98 -6.11 24.36
CA PHE A 216 -16.65 -4.91 25.14
C PHE A 216 -17.30 -4.92 26.53
N ILE A 217 -18.56 -5.38 26.62
CA ILE A 217 -19.29 -5.50 27.88
C ILE A 217 -18.61 -6.52 28.80
N TYR A 218 -18.26 -7.67 28.25
CA TYR A 218 -17.57 -8.75 28.97
C TYR A 218 -16.05 -8.65 28.88
N ALA A 219 -15.51 -7.51 28.45
CA ALA A 219 -14.07 -7.32 28.31
C ALA A 219 -13.35 -7.66 29.62
N TYR A 220 -13.89 -7.22 30.77
CA TYR A 220 -13.32 -7.52 32.09
C TYR A 220 -13.19 -9.02 32.39
N LEU A 221 -14.12 -9.84 31.87
CA LEU A 221 -14.13 -11.28 32.08
C LEU A 221 -13.21 -12.00 31.09
N ILE A 222 -13.15 -11.53 29.84
CA ILE A 222 -12.34 -12.13 28.76
C ILE A 222 -10.85 -11.74 28.89
N PHE A 223 -10.56 -10.56 29.42
CA PHE A 223 -9.22 -9.98 29.45
C PHE A 223 -8.14 -10.82 30.16
N PRO A 224 -8.34 -11.43 31.35
CA PRO A 224 -7.34 -12.31 31.95
C PRO A 224 -7.06 -13.58 31.11
N PHE A 225 -7.93 -13.91 30.16
CA PHE A 225 -7.78 -15.01 29.22
C PHE A 225 -7.18 -14.60 27.87
N TYR A 226 -6.81 -13.32 27.70
CA TYR A 226 -6.24 -12.81 26.46
C TYR A 226 -4.95 -13.54 26.01
N PRO A 227 -3.98 -13.86 26.89
CA PRO A 227 -2.83 -14.66 26.50
C PRO A 227 -3.21 -16.02 25.89
N ALA A 228 -4.20 -16.71 26.45
CA ALA A 228 -4.70 -17.96 25.91
C ALA A 228 -5.32 -17.77 24.51
N LEU A 229 -6.16 -16.74 24.34
CA LEU A 229 -6.77 -16.41 23.04
C LEU A 229 -5.72 -16.09 21.97
N VAL A 230 -4.70 -15.31 22.31
CA VAL A 230 -3.61 -14.97 21.39
C VAL A 230 -2.82 -16.21 20.98
N LEU A 231 -2.50 -17.10 21.93
CA LEU A 231 -1.76 -18.33 21.63
C LEU A 231 -2.58 -19.31 20.78
N ILE A 232 -3.89 -19.42 21.02
CA ILE A 232 -4.80 -20.22 20.19
C ILE A 232 -4.91 -19.64 18.79
N TYR A 233 -5.11 -18.33 18.66
CA TYR A 233 -5.16 -17.63 17.37
C TYR A 233 -3.86 -17.79 16.59
N TYR A 234 -2.72 -17.65 17.26
CA TYR A 234 -1.42 -17.85 16.65
C TYR A 234 -1.25 -19.29 16.17
N ASN A 235 -1.60 -20.29 16.99
CA ASN A 235 -1.53 -21.69 16.58
C ASN A 235 -2.43 -22.02 15.36
N ALA A 236 -3.64 -21.44 15.31
CA ALA A 236 -4.59 -21.68 14.23
C ALA A 236 -4.08 -21.14 12.88
N ASN A 237 -3.41 -19.98 12.90
CA ASN A 237 -2.96 -19.31 11.67
C ASN A 237 -1.50 -19.62 11.31
N TRP A 238 -0.65 -19.93 12.29
CA TRP A 238 0.79 -20.12 12.16
C TRP A 238 1.16 -21.43 12.84
N LYS A 239 1.11 -22.54 12.08
CA LYS A 239 1.17 -23.96 12.52
C LYS A 239 2.47 -24.41 13.26
N HIS A 240 2.92 -23.70 14.29
CA HIS A 240 4.25 -23.96 14.87
C HIS A 240 4.37 -23.75 16.38
N ILE A 241 3.28 -23.83 17.16
CA ILE A 241 3.42 -23.90 18.62
C ILE A 241 3.54 -25.37 19.06
N TRP A 242 4.69 -25.73 19.62
CA TRP A 242 5.02 -27.09 20.12
C TRP A 242 3.97 -27.65 21.11
N ILE A 243 3.33 -26.78 21.89
CA ILE A 243 2.29 -27.12 22.89
C ILE A 243 1.06 -27.81 22.26
N PHE A 244 0.80 -27.63 20.96
CA PHE A 244 -0.37 -28.17 20.27
C PHE A 244 -0.06 -29.35 19.33
N GLN A 245 1.15 -29.92 19.36
CA GLN A 245 1.55 -30.99 18.42
C GLN A 245 0.97 -32.38 18.74
N ASN A 246 0.54 -32.63 19.98
CA ASN A 246 -0.02 -33.95 20.38
C ASN A 246 -1.55 -33.96 20.28
N GLY A 247 -2.08 -34.51 19.18
CA GLY A 247 -3.50 -34.47 18.81
C GLY A 247 -4.52 -35.01 19.82
N ARG A 248 -4.11 -35.88 20.76
CA ARG A 248 -5.01 -36.40 21.83
C ARG A 248 -5.03 -35.53 23.09
N LEU A 249 -3.98 -34.76 23.34
CA LEU A 249 -3.82 -33.88 24.51
C LEU A 249 -4.15 -32.42 24.20
N GLN A 250 -4.46 -32.10 22.95
CA GLN A 250 -4.73 -30.74 22.48
C GLN A 250 -5.84 -30.05 23.30
N TYR A 251 -6.94 -30.74 23.58
CA TYR A 251 -8.05 -30.19 24.36
C TYR A 251 -7.67 -29.94 25.82
N ILE A 252 -6.91 -30.84 26.43
CA ILE A 252 -6.42 -30.70 27.81
C ILE A 252 -5.45 -29.51 27.89
N ASN A 253 -4.56 -29.37 26.92
CA ASN A 253 -3.62 -28.24 26.85
C ASN A 253 -4.34 -26.90 26.68
N VAL A 254 -5.41 -26.84 25.89
CA VAL A 254 -6.26 -25.62 25.78
C VAL A 254 -6.90 -25.29 27.13
N ILE A 255 -7.49 -26.26 27.81
CA ILE A 255 -8.14 -26.04 29.12
C ILE A 255 -7.12 -25.57 30.17
N LEU A 256 -5.97 -26.24 30.26
CA LEU A 256 -4.88 -25.83 31.14
C LEU A 256 -4.39 -24.42 30.80
N LEU A 257 -4.29 -24.07 29.51
CA LEU A 257 -3.89 -22.74 29.08
C LEU A 257 -4.86 -21.66 29.56
N PHE A 258 -6.17 -21.91 29.51
CA PHE A 258 -7.16 -20.98 30.06
C PHE A 258 -7.06 -20.86 31.59
N ILE A 259 -6.85 -21.98 32.31
CA ILE A 259 -6.68 -21.98 33.77
C ILE A 259 -5.44 -21.18 34.20
N PHE A 260 -4.32 -21.35 33.50
CA PHE A 260 -3.07 -20.64 33.80
C PHE A 260 -2.98 -19.24 33.17
N SER A 261 -3.88 -18.89 32.26
CA SER A 261 -3.85 -17.60 31.55
C SER A 261 -3.81 -16.37 32.48
N PRO A 262 -4.60 -16.29 33.57
CA PRO A 262 -4.53 -15.14 34.48
C PRO A 262 -3.15 -15.01 35.13
N ILE A 263 -2.52 -16.12 35.47
CA ILE A 263 -1.17 -16.15 36.05
C ILE A 263 -0.15 -15.71 35.01
N LEU A 264 -0.20 -16.29 33.81
CA LEU A 264 0.66 -15.91 32.68
C LEU A 264 0.49 -14.42 32.32
N PHE A 265 -0.71 -13.89 32.42
CA PHE A 265 -0.99 -12.49 32.20
C PHE A 265 -0.23 -11.59 33.19
N VAL A 266 -0.29 -11.90 34.49
CA VAL A 266 0.46 -11.16 35.52
C VAL A 266 1.97 -11.25 35.27
N PHE A 267 2.49 -12.44 34.93
CA PHE A 267 3.90 -12.60 34.56
C PHE A 267 4.27 -11.76 33.33
N PHE A 268 3.41 -11.72 32.32
CA PHE A 268 3.64 -10.93 31.11
C PHE A 268 3.67 -9.43 31.42
N LEU A 269 2.81 -8.92 32.30
CA LEU A 269 2.84 -7.52 32.72
C LEU A 269 4.14 -7.14 33.44
N ILE A 270 4.60 -8.01 34.36
CA ILE A 270 5.86 -7.82 35.07
C ILE A 270 7.04 -7.85 34.09
N TYR A 271 7.07 -8.85 33.22
CA TYR A 271 8.12 -9.01 32.21
C TYR A 271 8.16 -7.84 31.22
N PHE A 272 7.00 -7.42 30.72
CA PHE A 272 6.89 -6.28 29.81
C PHE A 272 7.38 -5.00 30.49
N SER A 273 6.99 -4.75 31.73
CA SER A 273 7.47 -3.61 32.53
C SER A 273 8.99 -3.64 32.65
N PHE A 274 9.58 -4.81 32.98
CA PHE A 274 11.03 -4.99 33.03
C PHE A 274 11.71 -4.66 31.70
N LYS A 275 11.17 -5.15 30.58
CA LYS A 275 11.71 -4.91 29.23
C LYS A 275 11.64 -3.45 28.81
N VAL A 276 10.51 -2.78 29.07
CA VAL A 276 10.33 -1.35 28.76
C VAL A 276 11.31 -0.52 29.59
N THR A 277 11.38 -0.75 30.91
CA THR A 277 12.35 -0.05 31.77
C THR A 277 13.79 -0.27 31.29
N GLY A 278 14.15 -1.50 30.91
CA GLY A 278 15.47 -1.80 30.34
C GLY A 278 15.77 -1.01 29.07
N LYS A 279 14.83 -0.98 28.12
CA LYS A 279 14.98 -0.22 26.86
C LYS A 279 15.06 1.29 27.07
N CYS A 280 14.29 1.84 28.01
CA CYS A 280 14.36 3.25 28.35
C CYS A 280 15.72 3.62 28.94
N ILE A 281 16.28 2.78 29.81
CA ILE A 281 17.61 3.00 30.39
C ILE A 281 18.70 2.87 29.33
N GLU A 282 18.64 1.83 28.49
CA GLU A 282 19.56 1.67 27.36
C GLU A 282 19.57 2.92 26.47
N ALA A 283 18.40 3.45 26.09
CA ALA A 283 18.28 4.66 25.28
C ALA A 283 18.80 5.92 25.99
N LEU A 284 18.67 6.01 27.32
CA LEU A 284 19.14 7.15 28.11
C LEU A 284 20.68 7.23 28.18
N PHE A 285 21.35 6.07 28.17
CA PHE A 285 22.80 5.95 28.30
C PHE A 285 23.53 5.60 27.00
N ASP A 286 22.80 5.58 25.88
CA ASP A 286 23.38 5.29 24.58
C ASP A 286 24.49 6.30 24.24
N ASN A 287 25.61 5.82 23.71
CA ASN A 287 26.82 6.58 23.35
C ASN A 287 27.68 7.20 24.49
N ARG A 288 27.48 6.89 25.78
CA ARG A 288 28.40 7.38 26.84
C ARG A 288 29.38 6.30 27.34
N PRO A 289 30.69 6.61 27.51
CA PRO A 289 31.63 5.69 28.15
C PRO A 289 31.22 5.47 29.61
N ILE A 290 30.78 4.25 29.91
CA ILE A 290 30.12 3.92 31.17
C ILE A 290 31.16 3.82 32.31
N SER A 291 31.30 4.89 33.09
CA SER A 291 32.06 4.89 34.34
C SER A 291 31.34 4.08 35.43
N LYS A 292 32.05 3.67 36.50
CA LYS A 292 31.43 2.94 37.64
C LYS A 292 30.26 3.71 38.26
N MET A 293 30.33 5.04 38.31
CA MET A 293 29.22 5.88 38.80
C MET A 293 27.96 5.79 37.93
N LEU A 294 28.11 5.75 36.60
CA LEU A 294 26.96 5.66 35.68
C LEU A 294 26.23 4.31 35.81
N LYS A 295 26.94 3.22 36.15
CA LYS A 295 26.30 1.91 36.45
C LYS A 295 25.45 1.95 37.72
N VAL A 296 25.96 2.59 38.78
CA VAL A 296 25.22 2.78 40.04
C VAL A 296 23.98 3.64 39.80
N LEU A 297 24.13 4.74 39.04
CA LEU A 297 23.01 5.61 38.66
C LEU A 297 21.96 4.86 37.83
N ALA A 298 22.37 4.08 36.83
CA ALA A 298 21.48 3.26 36.02
C ALA A 298 20.72 2.23 36.88
N GLY A 299 21.39 1.59 37.85
CA GLY A 299 20.75 0.69 38.80
C GLY A 299 19.72 1.39 39.70
N ALA A 300 20.04 2.59 40.19
CA ALA A 300 19.11 3.39 41.00
C ALA A 300 17.88 3.86 40.19
N LEU A 301 18.08 4.26 38.92
CA LEU A 301 17.00 4.59 38.00
C LEU A 301 16.15 3.37 37.65
N TRP A 302 16.76 2.20 37.51
CA TRP A 302 16.04 0.96 37.29
C TRP A 302 15.12 0.62 38.48
N LEU A 303 15.65 0.75 39.70
CA LEU A 303 14.91 0.50 40.94
C LEU A 303 13.72 1.45 41.14
N SER A 304 13.83 2.71 40.72
CA SER A 304 12.75 3.69 40.84
C SER A 304 11.75 3.67 39.66
N ALA A 305 12.22 3.41 38.44
CA ALA A 305 11.38 3.42 37.25
C ALA A 305 10.50 2.17 37.13
N PHE A 306 10.97 1.00 37.57
CA PHE A 306 10.20 -0.25 37.51
C PHE A 306 8.84 -0.17 38.26
N PRO A 307 8.77 0.20 39.56
CA PRO A 307 7.49 0.29 40.27
C PRO A 307 6.57 1.35 39.67
N LEU A 308 7.12 2.42 39.09
CA LEU A 308 6.34 3.49 38.48
C LEU A 308 5.71 3.04 37.14
N VAL A 309 6.46 2.31 36.31
CA VAL A 309 5.94 1.67 35.09
C VAL A 309 4.90 0.62 35.44
N LEU A 310 5.18 -0.22 36.44
CA LEU A 310 4.26 -1.24 36.92
C LEU A 310 2.94 -0.63 37.43
N ALA A 311 3.01 0.42 38.25
CA ALA A 311 1.84 1.15 38.72
C ALA A 311 1.05 1.79 37.57
N GLY A 312 1.74 2.39 36.59
CA GLY A 312 1.12 2.93 35.38
C GLY A 312 0.38 1.87 34.57
N VAL A 313 0.97 0.68 34.42
CA VAL A 313 0.34 -0.47 33.76
C VAL A 313 -0.91 -0.95 34.53
N PHE A 314 -0.85 -1.03 35.86
CA PHE A 314 -2.01 -1.37 36.68
C PHE A 314 -3.11 -0.32 36.63
N LEU A 315 -2.77 0.97 36.65
CA LEU A 315 -3.75 2.06 36.50
C LEU A 315 -4.41 2.02 35.12
N ALA A 316 -3.63 1.86 34.05
CA ALA A 316 -4.16 1.70 32.70
C ALA A 316 -5.09 0.48 32.61
N PHE A 317 -4.75 -0.61 33.29
CA PHE A 317 -5.58 -1.82 33.38
C PHE A 317 -6.91 -1.56 34.11
N ILE A 318 -6.87 -0.92 35.27
CA ILE A 318 -8.07 -0.53 36.03
C ILE A 318 -8.96 0.34 35.14
N ILE A 319 -8.41 1.40 34.55
CA ILE A 319 -9.15 2.30 33.65
C ILE A 319 -9.77 1.50 32.49
N THR A 320 -9.02 0.59 31.87
CA THR A 320 -9.50 -0.23 30.75
C THR A 320 -10.66 -1.13 31.14
N ILE A 321 -10.59 -1.80 32.30
CA ILE A 321 -11.65 -2.66 32.83
C ILE A 321 -12.90 -1.87 33.16
N PHE A 322 -12.76 -0.69 33.73
CA PHE A 322 -13.92 0.13 34.11
C PHE A 322 -14.52 0.85 32.91
N VAL A 323 -13.72 1.38 31.98
CA VAL A 323 -14.20 2.24 30.88
C VAL A 323 -14.75 1.43 29.70
N LEU A 324 -14.13 0.29 29.33
CA LEU A 324 -14.57 -0.49 28.15
C LEU A 324 -16.02 -1.01 28.24
N PRO A 325 -16.52 -1.51 29.38
CA PRO A 325 -17.90 -1.94 29.50
C PRO A 325 -18.89 -0.78 29.32
N PHE A 326 -18.58 0.39 29.87
CA PHE A 326 -19.39 1.59 29.66
C PHE A 326 -19.37 2.06 28.20
N LEU A 327 -18.25 1.92 27.50
CA LEU A 327 -18.20 2.17 26.06
C LEU A 327 -19.10 1.18 25.30
N GLY A 328 -19.08 -0.10 25.67
CA GLY A 328 -19.98 -1.12 25.12
C GLY A 328 -21.47 -0.76 25.32
N LEU A 329 -21.84 -0.38 26.55
CA LEU A 329 -23.20 0.08 26.88
C LEU A 329 -23.58 1.37 26.14
N TYR A 330 -22.67 2.33 26.05
CA TYR A 330 -22.88 3.57 25.31
C TYR A 330 -23.17 3.31 23.83
N LEU A 331 -22.44 2.38 23.20
CA LEU A 331 -22.70 1.98 21.83
C LEU A 331 -24.09 1.32 21.67
N ILE A 332 -24.60 0.63 22.70
CA ILE A 332 -25.97 0.06 22.71
C ILE A 332 -27.01 1.17 22.72
N ILE A 333 -26.86 2.09 23.66
CA ILE A 333 -27.80 3.22 23.83
C ILE A 333 -27.80 4.11 22.59
N SER A 334 -26.64 4.28 21.95
CA SER A 334 -26.49 5.12 20.75
C SER A 334 -27.02 4.47 19.46
N GLY A 335 -27.54 3.24 19.50
CA GLY A 335 -28.21 2.61 18.36
C GLY A 335 -27.30 2.24 17.18
N TYR A 336 -25.98 2.10 17.40
CA TYR A 336 -25.00 1.80 16.35
C TYR A 336 -24.96 0.32 15.89
N PHE A 337 -26.04 -0.44 16.11
CA PHE A 337 -26.09 -1.89 15.91
C PHE A 337 -27.21 -2.35 14.95
N LYS A 338 -27.07 -3.59 14.48
CA LYS A 338 -28.07 -4.28 13.67
C LYS A 338 -28.54 -5.52 14.40
#